data_AF-A0A5C1YTY8-F1
#
_entry.id   AF-A0A5C1YTY8-F1
#
_cell.length_a   1.000
_cell.length_b   1.000
_cell.length_c   1.000
_cell.angle_alpha   90.00
_cell.angle_beta   90.00
_cell.angle_gamma   90.00
#
_symmetry.space_group_name_H-M   'P 1'
#
loop_
_entity.id
_entity.type
_entity.pdbx_description
1 polymer ?
#
loop_
_entity_poly.entity_id
_entity_poly.type
_entity_poly.pdbx_seq_one_letter_code
_entity_poly.pdbx_strand_id
1 'polypeptide(L)'
;MRYQRHFRCWLGLVVSLSGEAARAAVPEQIIPLAKEIGAPTFAYTGASSSASGTSGTTTSSASYSGSWGSTDAMSTLLGQSYGADAVAAAKAAGINPDTLAAFGQIESHYQNVGNATSSAKGVWQITDGTWNEYASKLGLSGADRSDPVVQAKVSSAIISDYSRSVSKTTGTTATSAQVYGAYMFGTKAGSELATESDQSAPLSKYVSAKTLAANNMTGWTVGQYYQTVSSRMGSGAAEKVTG
;
A
#
# COMPACT_ATOMS: atom_id res chain seq x y z
N MET A 1 35.43 -12.83 70.23
CA MET A 1 34.45 -12.02 69.47
C MET A 1 34.03 -12.84 68.24
N ARG A 2 32.86 -13.51 68.24
CA ARG A 2 31.66 -13.21 67.40
C ARG A 2 32.06 -12.69 65.99
N TYR A 3 31.70 -13.28 64.85
CA TYR A 3 30.42 -13.86 64.41
C TYR A 3 30.61 -14.58 63.06
N GLN A 4 29.90 -15.69 62.83
CA GLN A 4 29.72 -16.31 61.50
C GLN A 4 28.70 -15.55 60.65
N ARG A 5 28.74 -15.68 59.31
CA ARG A 5 27.55 -16.00 58.48
C ARG A 5 27.92 -16.31 57.01
N HIS A 6 27.36 -17.43 56.54
CA HIS A 6 27.32 -17.96 55.19
C HIS A 6 26.50 -17.09 54.21
N PHE A 7 26.86 -17.08 52.91
CA PHE A 7 25.95 -16.92 51.75
C PHE A 7 26.66 -17.52 50.51
N ARG A 8 26.35 -18.77 50.14
CA ARG A 8 25.43 -19.21 49.07
C ARG A 8 25.90 -18.95 47.62
N CYS A 9 26.25 -20.07 47.01
CA CYS A 9 26.38 -20.37 45.58
C CYS A 9 25.18 -19.87 44.75
N TRP A 10 25.45 -19.30 43.57
CA TRP A 10 24.52 -19.33 42.43
C TRP A 10 25.31 -19.37 41.12
N LEU A 11 25.15 -20.47 40.39
CA LEU A 11 25.68 -20.73 39.05
C LEU A 11 24.75 -20.04 38.04
N GLY A 12 25.26 -19.05 37.30
CA GLY A 12 24.52 -18.41 36.22
C GLY A 12 24.72 -19.15 34.90
N LEU A 13 23.72 -19.95 34.52
CA LEU A 13 23.56 -20.53 33.19
C LEU A 13 23.25 -19.41 32.18
N VAL A 14 24.16 -19.14 31.25
CA VAL A 14 23.90 -18.25 30.11
C VAL A 14 23.31 -19.09 28.97
N VAL A 15 22.00 -19.01 28.78
CA VAL A 15 21.33 -19.49 27.56
C VAL A 15 21.39 -18.36 26.54
N SER A 16 22.25 -18.51 25.53
CA SER A 16 22.21 -17.67 24.32
C SER A 16 20.99 -18.07 23.49
N LEU A 17 19.93 -17.27 23.55
CA LEU A 17 18.85 -17.31 22.57
C LEU A 17 19.24 -16.47 21.36
N SER A 18 19.67 -17.13 20.29
CA SER A 18 19.69 -16.55 18.95
C SER A 18 18.24 -16.38 18.48
N GLY A 19 17.67 -15.20 18.67
CA GLY A 19 16.36 -14.84 18.14
C GLY A 19 16.46 -14.54 16.64
N GLU A 20 16.32 -15.57 15.81
CA GLU A 20 16.04 -15.41 14.38
C GLU A 20 14.61 -14.86 14.26
N ALA A 21 14.48 -13.55 14.03
CA ALA A 21 13.19 -12.93 13.78
C ALA A 21 12.65 -13.42 12.43
N ALA A 22 11.83 -14.47 12.46
CA ALA A 22 11.03 -14.89 11.32
C ALA A 22 10.10 -13.73 10.94
N ARG A 23 10.44 -13.00 9.86
CA ARG A 23 9.50 -12.13 9.16
C ARG A 23 8.36 -13.02 8.67
N ALA A 24 7.23 -13.00 9.38
CA ALA A 24 6.00 -13.61 8.90
C ALA A 24 5.68 -13.02 7.52
N ALA A 25 5.61 -13.88 6.51
CA ALA A 25 5.07 -13.50 5.22
C ALA A 25 3.59 -13.16 5.43
N VAL A 26 3.19 -11.92 5.10
CA VAL A 26 1.78 -11.53 5.12
C VAL A 26 1.07 -12.39 4.06
N PRO A 27 -0.05 -13.07 4.40
CA PRO A 27 -0.74 -13.95 3.46
C PRO A 27 -1.23 -13.18 2.22
N GLU A 28 -1.27 -13.86 1.06
CA GLU A 28 -1.82 -13.28 -0.19
C GLU A 28 -3.21 -12.68 0.08
N GLN A 29 -3.42 -11.42 -0.32
CA GLN A 29 -4.69 -10.73 -0.14
C GLN A 29 -5.65 -11.09 -1.29
N ILE A 30 -6.91 -11.42 -0.98
CA ILE A 30 -7.96 -11.56 -1.99
C ILE A 30 -8.74 -10.23 -1.98
N ILE A 31 -8.48 -9.36 -2.96
CA ILE A 31 -9.27 -8.14 -3.23
C ILE A 31 -10.03 -8.37 -4.54
N PRO A 32 -11.23 -8.99 -4.52
CA PRO A 32 -12.02 -9.14 -5.74
C PRO A 32 -12.27 -7.75 -6.31
N LEU A 33 -11.78 -7.48 -7.51
CA LEU A 33 -12.12 -6.28 -8.28
C LEU A 33 -13.64 -6.16 -8.29
N ALA A 34 -14.16 -5.17 -7.55
CA ALA A 34 -15.58 -4.94 -7.49
C ALA A 34 -16.12 -4.77 -8.92
N LYS A 35 -17.28 -5.37 -9.20
CA LYS A 35 -18.02 -5.07 -10.43
C LYS A 35 -18.24 -3.56 -10.44
N GLU A 36 -17.69 -2.85 -11.42
CA GLU A 36 -17.67 -1.38 -11.42
C GLU A 36 -19.11 -0.83 -11.34
N ILE A 37 -19.53 -0.42 -10.15
CA ILE A 37 -20.77 0.33 -9.96
C ILE A 37 -20.46 1.77 -10.35
N GLY A 38 -20.77 2.12 -11.60
CA GLY A 38 -20.76 3.51 -12.08
C GLY A 38 -19.65 3.89 -13.05
N ALA A 39 -19.05 2.97 -13.80
CA ALA A 39 -18.11 3.33 -14.85
C ALA A 39 -18.79 4.20 -15.94
N PRO A 40 -18.35 5.44 -16.21
CA PRO A 40 -18.72 6.11 -17.44
C PRO A 40 -18.04 5.42 -18.62
N THR A 41 -18.78 5.23 -19.71
CA THR A 41 -18.21 4.85 -21.00
C THR A 41 -17.37 6.01 -21.53
N PHE A 42 -16.04 5.90 -21.50
CA PHE A 42 -15.17 6.92 -22.10
C PHE A 42 -15.19 6.77 -23.63
N ALA A 43 -15.89 7.69 -24.30
CA ALA A 43 -15.66 7.98 -25.71
C ALA A 43 -14.44 8.90 -25.82
N TYR A 44 -13.41 8.43 -26.51
CA TYR A 44 -12.18 9.20 -26.76
C TYR A 44 -12.50 10.38 -27.70
N THR A 45 -12.37 11.61 -27.21
CA THR A 45 -12.26 12.81 -28.05
C THR A 45 -11.12 13.68 -27.52
N GLY A 46 -10.38 14.29 -28.45
CA GLY A 46 -8.98 14.69 -28.29
C GLY A 46 -8.68 15.80 -27.28
N ALA A 47 -7.42 15.75 -26.85
CA ALA A 47 -6.50 16.79 -26.37
C ALA A 47 -6.99 18.19 -25.95
N SER A 48 -6.36 18.63 -24.84
CA SER A 48 -6.01 20.00 -24.44
C SER A 48 -7.02 20.78 -23.57
N SER A 49 -6.62 21.09 -22.33
CA SER A 49 -6.26 22.47 -21.92
C SER A 49 -5.83 22.57 -20.46
N SER A 50 -4.86 23.46 -20.24
CA SER A 50 -4.29 23.97 -19.00
C SER A 50 -5.30 24.73 -18.11
N ALA A 51 -5.14 24.64 -16.78
CA ALA A 51 -5.62 25.69 -15.87
C ALA A 51 -4.75 25.83 -14.61
N SER A 52 -4.39 27.08 -14.34
CA SER A 52 -3.62 27.64 -13.23
C SER A 52 -4.47 27.90 -11.98
N GLY A 53 -3.88 27.89 -10.78
CA GLY A 53 -4.44 28.66 -9.65
C GLY A 53 -4.04 28.26 -8.22
N THR A 54 -3.05 28.99 -7.69
CA THR A 54 -3.05 29.61 -6.34
C THR A 54 -2.64 28.85 -5.08
N SER A 55 -1.69 29.50 -4.39
CA SER A 55 -0.93 29.23 -3.17
C SER A 55 -1.69 29.09 -1.85
N GLY A 56 -1.08 28.36 -0.90
CA GLY A 56 -1.42 28.40 0.53
C GLY A 56 -0.49 27.59 1.45
N THR A 57 0.53 28.29 1.98
CA THR A 57 1.23 28.14 3.28
C THR A 57 2.01 26.87 3.69
N THR A 58 3.25 27.13 4.08
CA THR A 58 4.39 26.27 4.40
C THR A 58 4.42 25.78 5.86
N THR A 59 4.73 24.49 6.07
CA THR A 59 5.56 24.00 7.18
C THR A 59 6.46 22.87 6.65
N SER A 60 7.77 23.14 6.58
CA SER A 60 8.85 22.21 6.19
C SER A 60 9.06 21.13 7.27
N SER A 61 9.62 19.93 7.04
CA SER A 61 10.78 19.61 6.20
C SER A 61 10.98 18.10 5.99
N ALA A 62 11.00 17.67 4.72
CA ALA A 62 12.09 16.91 4.09
C ALA A 62 11.97 17.20 2.59
N SER A 63 12.97 17.87 2.02
CA SER A 63 12.93 18.50 0.71
C SER A 63 13.25 17.52 -0.41
N TYR A 64 12.20 17.05 -1.10
CA TYR A 64 12.25 16.37 -2.40
C TYR A 64 11.78 17.34 -3.50
N SER A 65 12.40 17.27 -4.69
CA SER A 65 12.27 18.26 -5.78
C SER A 65 11.29 17.87 -6.90
N GLY A 66 10.51 16.80 -6.75
CA GLY A 66 9.41 16.49 -7.66
C GLY A 66 8.11 17.19 -7.24
N SER A 67 7.35 17.69 -8.21
CA SER A 67 6.06 18.35 -7.97
C SER A 67 5.01 17.32 -7.53
N TRP A 68 4.86 17.08 -6.21
CA TRP A 68 3.78 16.24 -5.69
C TRP A 68 2.41 16.87 -6.01
N GLY A 69 1.44 16.03 -6.38
CA GLY A 69 0.04 16.38 -6.47
C GLY A 69 -0.46 16.87 -7.82
N SER A 70 0.22 16.53 -8.91
CA SER A 70 -0.16 16.91 -10.29
C SER A 70 -0.99 15.85 -11.02
N THR A 71 -1.57 14.89 -10.28
CA THR A 71 -2.33 13.77 -10.87
C THR A 71 -3.84 13.97 -10.72
N ASP A 72 -4.64 13.48 -11.67
CA ASP A 72 -6.11 13.51 -11.59
C ASP A 72 -6.62 12.81 -10.31
N ALA A 73 -5.90 11.77 -9.89
CA ALA A 73 -6.11 11.06 -8.63
C ALA A 73 -5.93 11.98 -7.42
N MET A 74 -4.84 12.77 -7.35
CA MET A 74 -4.64 13.70 -6.24
C MET A 74 -5.74 14.76 -6.16
N SER A 75 -6.11 15.35 -7.29
CA SER A 75 -7.19 16.34 -7.33
C SER A 75 -8.50 15.75 -6.81
N THR A 76 -8.80 14.51 -7.19
CA THR A 76 -10.02 13.81 -6.75
C THR A 76 -9.97 13.47 -5.26
N LEU A 77 -8.80 13.05 -4.73
CA LEU A 77 -8.59 12.82 -3.30
C LEU A 77 -8.80 14.11 -2.49
N LEU A 78 -8.22 15.22 -2.94
CA LEU A 78 -8.36 16.54 -2.27
C LEU A 78 -9.79 17.07 -2.31
N GLY A 79 -10.59 16.66 -3.30
CA GLY A 79 -12.03 16.96 -3.34
C GLY A 79 -12.85 16.22 -2.29
N GLN A 80 -12.30 15.20 -1.62
CA GLN A 80 -12.98 14.48 -0.55
C GLN A 80 -12.89 15.24 0.77
N SER A 81 -13.89 15.07 1.65
CA SER A 81 -13.91 15.70 2.99
C SER A 81 -12.72 15.28 3.87
N TYR A 82 -12.13 14.12 3.61
CA TYR A 82 -10.96 13.57 4.32
C TYR A 82 -9.65 13.76 3.55
N GLY A 83 -9.65 14.44 2.40
CA GLY A 83 -8.52 14.49 1.48
C GLY A 83 -7.27 15.12 2.08
N ALA A 84 -7.42 16.24 2.80
CA ALA A 84 -6.31 16.93 3.45
C ALA A 84 -5.64 16.05 4.54
N ASP A 85 -6.45 15.35 5.34
CA ASP A 85 -5.94 14.44 6.36
C ASP A 85 -5.27 13.21 5.74
N ALA A 86 -5.78 12.71 4.61
CA ALA A 86 -5.15 11.62 3.88
C ALA A 86 -3.76 12.02 3.35
N VAL A 87 -3.62 13.22 2.79
CA VAL A 87 -2.32 13.77 2.36
C VAL A 87 -1.38 13.93 3.56
N ALA A 88 -1.87 14.42 4.70
CA ALA A 88 -1.06 14.53 5.91
C ALA A 88 -0.59 13.15 6.41
N ALA A 89 -1.45 12.14 6.37
CA ALA A 89 -1.13 10.77 6.74
C ALA A 89 -0.05 10.16 5.83
N ALA A 90 -0.16 10.35 4.51
CA ALA A 90 0.85 9.92 3.55
C ALA A 90 2.23 10.52 3.87
N LYS A 91 2.27 11.85 4.06
CA LYS A 91 3.51 12.57 4.41
C LYS A 91 4.09 12.09 5.74
N ALA A 92 3.24 11.87 6.75
CA ALA A 92 3.68 11.38 8.06
C ALA A 92 4.25 9.95 7.99
N ALA A 93 3.76 9.11 7.07
CA ALA A 93 4.31 7.78 6.82
C ALA A 93 5.56 7.80 5.90
N GLY A 94 5.95 8.97 5.39
CA GLY A 94 7.10 9.11 4.49
C GLY A 94 6.86 8.60 3.08
N ILE A 95 5.59 8.54 2.64
CA ILE A 95 5.23 8.13 1.28
C ILE A 95 4.78 9.34 0.44
N ASN A 96 5.00 9.27 -0.87
CA ASN A 96 4.48 10.23 -1.83
C ASN A 96 2.93 10.25 -1.78
N PRO A 97 2.29 11.40 -1.49
CA PRO A 97 0.83 11.48 -1.48
C PRO A 97 0.16 11.04 -2.78
N ASP A 98 0.81 11.21 -3.94
CA ASP A 98 0.29 10.72 -5.23
C ASP A 98 0.13 9.20 -5.25
N THR A 99 0.98 8.47 -4.51
CA THR A 99 0.83 7.01 -4.34
C THR A 99 -0.45 6.69 -3.58
N LEU A 100 -0.69 7.37 -2.44
CA LEU A 100 -1.91 7.12 -1.66
C LEU A 100 -3.17 7.49 -2.46
N ALA A 101 -3.12 8.59 -3.20
CA ALA A 101 -4.21 9.01 -4.08
C ALA A 101 -4.47 7.99 -5.18
N ALA A 102 -3.43 7.50 -5.87
CA ALA A 102 -3.55 6.49 -6.92
C ALA A 102 -4.08 5.15 -6.38
N PHE A 103 -3.73 4.77 -5.15
CA PHE A 103 -4.31 3.59 -4.51
C PHE A 103 -5.80 3.80 -4.21
N GLY A 104 -6.20 4.98 -3.71
CA GLY A 104 -7.62 5.29 -3.47
C GLY A 104 -8.45 5.29 -4.77
N GLN A 105 -7.86 5.71 -5.89
CA GLN A 105 -8.47 5.64 -7.21
C GLN A 105 -8.75 4.19 -7.62
N ILE A 106 -7.72 3.34 -7.65
CA ILE A 106 -7.85 1.96 -8.15
C ILE A 106 -8.69 1.07 -7.23
N GLU A 107 -8.63 1.29 -5.91
CA GLU A 107 -9.32 0.43 -4.94
C GLU A 107 -10.83 0.69 -4.87
N SER A 108 -11.26 1.95 -4.90
CA SER A 108 -12.68 2.24 -4.70
C SER A 108 -13.19 3.50 -5.39
N HIS A 109 -12.38 4.17 -6.21
CA HIS A 109 -12.70 5.50 -6.72
C HIS A 109 -13.09 6.46 -5.58
N TYR A 110 -12.34 6.40 -4.47
CA TYR A 110 -12.53 7.19 -3.26
C TYR A 110 -13.82 6.92 -2.48
N GLN A 111 -14.52 5.83 -2.78
CA GLN A 111 -15.73 5.43 -2.07
C GLN A 111 -15.38 4.68 -0.78
N ASN A 112 -16.02 5.06 0.33
CA ASN A 112 -15.88 4.39 1.62
C ASN A 112 -16.90 3.24 1.74
N VAL A 113 -16.63 2.13 1.07
CA VAL A 113 -17.58 1.01 0.91
C VAL A 113 -16.95 -0.33 1.32
N GLY A 114 -17.80 -1.33 1.56
CA GLY A 114 -17.36 -2.73 1.76
C GLY A 114 -17.49 -3.54 0.49
N ASN A 115 -16.66 -4.57 0.35
CA ASN A 115 -16.79 -5.56 -0.71
C ASN A 115 -17.79 -6.67 -0.30
N ALA A 116 -18.65 -7.10 -1.22
CA ALA A 116 -19.66 -8.13 -0.93
C ALA A 116 -19.09 -9.56 -0.86
N THR A 117 -17.90 -9.78 -1.41
CA THR A 117 -17.30 -11.11 -1.63
C THR A 117 -15.98 -11.32 -0.90
N SER A 118 -15.49 -10.31 -0.19
CA SER A 118 -14.30 -10.37 0.65
C SER A 118 -14.46 -9.49 1.88
N SER A 119 -13.48 -9.53 2.79
CA SER A 119 -13.49 -8.62 3.93
C SER A 119 -13.05 -7.20 3.57
N ALA A 120 -12.57 -6.92 2.36
CA ALA A 120 -12.08 -5.59 1.96
C ALA A 120 -13.10 -4.48 2.26
N LYS A 121 -12.62 -3.39 2.88
CA LYS A 121 -13.48 -2.29 3.33
C LYS A 121 -12.74 -0.96 3.31
N GLY A 122 -13.50 0.10 3.07
CA GLY A 122 -13.05 1.48 3.14
C GLY A 122 -12.43 1.97 1.84
N VAL A 123 -11.93 3.19 1.86
CA VAL A 123 -11.41 3.87 0.66
C VAL A 123 -10.25 3.10 0.00
N TRP A 124 -9.39 2.49 0.80
CA TRP A 124 -8.23 1.73 0.29
C TRP A 124 -8.42 0.20 0.38
N GLN A 125 -9.66 -0.26 0.57
CA GLN A 125 -10.05 -1.68 0.51
C GLN A 125 -9.11 -2.65 1.27
N ILE A 126 -8.62 -2.23 2.44
CA ILE A 126 -7.79 -3.05 3.32
C ILE A 126 -8.63 -4.23 3.79
N THR A 127 -8.14 -5.47 3.82
CA THR A 127 -8.83 -6.66 4.37
C THR A 127 -8.71 -6.78 5.90
N ASP A 128 -9.50 -7.65 6.53
CA ASP A 128 -9.48 -7.84 8.00
C ASP A 128 -8.09 -8.21 8.53
N GLY A 129 -7.41 -9.15 7.87
CA GLY A 129 -6.08 -9.62 8.30
C GLY A 129 -5.06 -8.49 8.30
N THR A 130 -4.95 -7.78 7.18
CA THR A 130 -4.03 -6.64 7.03
C THR A 130 -4.42 -5.49 7.96
N TRP A 131 -5.71 -5.21 8.11
CA TRP A 131 -6.19 -4.20 9.06
C TRP A 131 -5.74 -4.52 10.48
N ASN A 132 -6.03 -5.73 10.97
CA ASN A 132 -5.71 -6.13 12.34
C ASN A 132 -4.20 -6.05 12.63
N GLU A 133 -3.38 -6.43 11.65
CA GLU A 133 -1.93 -6.31 11.76
C GLU A 133 -1.50 -4.87 12.00
N TYR A 134 -1.93 -3.92 11.16
CA TYR A 134 -1.47 -2.53 11.25
C TYR A 134 -2.22 -1.70 12.29
N ALA A 135 -3.50 -1.98 12.52
CA ALA A 135 -4.30 -1.35 13.56
C ALA A 135 -3.69 -1.59 14.94
N SER A 136 -3.24 -2.83 15.23
CA SER A 136 -2.59 -3.15 16.49
C SER A 136 -1.30 -2.34 16.72
N LYS A 137 -0.48 -2.15 15.67
CA LYS A 137 0.75 -1.34 15.71
C LYS A 137 0.46 0.14 15.98
N LEU A 138 -0.72 0.61 15.59
CA LEU A 138 -1.16 2.01 15.69
C LEU A 138 -2.10 2.28 16.87
N GLY A 139 -2.42 1.26 17.69
CA GLY A 139 -3.35 1.40 18.81
C GLY A 139 -4.82 1.59 18.39
N LEU A 140 -5.19 1.07 17.22
CA LEU A 140 -6.53 1.20 16.63
C LEU A 140 -7.33 -0.11 16.78
N SER A 141 -8.65 0.00 16.66
CA SER A 141 -9.60 -1.11 16.76
C SER A 141 -10.27 -1.41 15.42
N GLY A 142 -11.04 -2.49 15.36
CA GLY A 142 -11.87 -2.80 14.18
C GLY A 142 -12.98 -1.78 13.92
N ALA A 143 -13.43 -1.04 14.94
CA ALA A 143 -14.48 -0.03 14.81
C ALA A 143 -14.01 1.19 14.01
N ASP A 144 -12.70 1.47 14.00
CA ASP A 144 -12.12 2.63 13.32
C ASP A 144 -12.00 2.42 11.80
N ARG A 145 -12.26 1.21 11.31
CA ARG A 145 -12.01 0.82 9.92
C ARG A 145 -12.91 1.49 8.88
N SER A 146 -14.08 1.96 9.31
CA SER A 146 -14.97 2.74 8.44
C SER A 146 -14.65 4.23 8.45
N ASP A 147 -13.72 4.71 9.26
CA ASP A 147 -13.28 6.10 9.22
C ASP A 147 -12.26 6.29 8.09
N PRO A 148 -12.55 7.11 7.05
CA PRO A 148 -11.64 7.32 5.94
C PRO A 148 -10.33 8.02 6.36
N VAL A 149 -10.31 8.84 7.41
CA VAL A 149 -9.08 9.46 7.93
C VAL A 149 -8.19 8.42 8.57
N VAL A 150 -8.78 7.50 9.35
CA VAL A 150 -8.02 6.41 9.98
C VAL A 150 -7.53 5.41 8.92
N GLN A 151 -8.37 5.07 7.96
CA GLN A 151 -8.01 4.26 6.80
C GLN A 151 -6.82 4.83 6.04
N ALA A 152 -6.75 6.16 5.85
CA ALA A 152 -5.61 6.79 5.20
C ALA A 152 -4.30 6.57 5.96
N LYS A 153 -4.33 6.66 7.31
CA LYS A 153 -3.16 6.40 8.17
C LYS A 153 -2.71 4.95 8.07
N VAL A 154 -3.65 4.00 8.15
CA VAL A 154 -3.35 2.56 8.05
C VAL A 154 -2.82 2.22 6.66
N SER A 155 -3.48 2.69 5.59
CA SER A 155 -3.04 2.47 4.20
C SER A 155 -1.64 3.04 3.96
N SER A 156 -1.37 4.25 4.45
CA SER A 156 -0.04 4.87 4.32
C SER A 156 1.06 4.06 5.03
N ALA A 157 0.77 3.50 6.20
CA ALA A 157 1.70 2.62 6.91
C ALA A 157 1.96 1.31 6.13
N ILE A 158 0.91 0.69 5.57
CA ILE A 158 1.03 -0.50 4.73
C ILE A 158 1.89 -0.21 3.50
N ILE A 159 1.59 0.87 2.77
CA ILE A 159 2.31 1.27 1.56
C ILE A 159 3.78 1.54 1.88
N SER A 160 4.08 2.24 2.98
CA SER A 160 5.45 2.46 3.44
C SER A 160 6.19 1.14 3.65
N ASP A 161 5.62 0.20 4.41
CA ASP A 161 6.28 -1.07 4.71
C ASP A 161 6.45 -1.95 3.46
N TYR A 162 5.44 -1.97 2.58
CA TYR A 162 5.49 -2.75 1.35
C TYR A 162 6.51 -2.15 0.37
N SER A 163 6.61 -0.82 0.28
CA SER A 163 7.62 -0.13 -0.53
C SER A 163 9.04 -0.49 -0.11
N ARG A 164 9.30 -0.66 1.19
CA ARG A 164 10.61 -1.10 1.70
C ARG A 164 10.91 -2.53 1.27
N SER A 165 9.92 -3.42 1.31
CA SER A 165 10.08 -4.81 0.84
C SER A 165 10.42 -4.86 -0.66
N VAL A 166 9.64 -4.15 -1.47
CA VAL A 166 9.83 -4.12 -2.93
C VAL A 166 11.15 -3.44 -3.30
N SER A 167 11.49 -2.33 -2.66
CA SER A 167 12.75 -1.62 -2.93
C SER A 167 13.97 -2.46 -2.55
N LYS A 168 13.89 -3.21 -1.44
CA LYS A 168 14.95 -4.13 -1.03
C LYS A 168 15.17 -5.24 -2.07
N THR A 169 14.10 -5.82 -2.60
CA THR A 169 14.21 -6.91 -3.58
C THR A 169 14.69 -6.42 -4.95
N THR A 170 14.22 -5.25 -5.39
CA THR A 170 14.58 -4.69 -6.70
C THR A 170 15.91 -3.94 -6.71
N GLY A 171 16.45 -3.57 -5.54
CA GLY A 171 17.67 -2.77 -5.42
C GLY A 171 17.50 -1.31 -5.82
N THR A 172 16.27 -0.85 -6.08
CA THR A 172 15.96 0.54 -6.46
C THR A 172 14.71 1.01 -5.73
N THR A 173 14.47 2.32 -5.69
CA THR A 173 13.24 2.85 -5.12
C THR A 173 12.02 2.36 -5.90
N ALA A 174 11.09 1.71 -5.21
CA ALA A 174 9.89 1.15 -5.81
C ALA A 174 8.95 2.24 -6.36
N THR A 175 8.32 1.94 -7.50
CA THR A 175 7.21 2.72 -8.05
C THR A 175 5.89 2.32 -7.40
N SER A 176 4.89 3.20 -7.47
CA SER A 176 3.55 2.92 -6.94
C SER A 176 2.93 1.67 -7.56
N ALA A 177 3.08 1.45 -8.88
CA ALA A 177 2.61 0.24 -9.56
C ALA A 177 3.31 -1.04 -9.06
N GLN A 178 4.62 -0.98 -8.78
CA GLN A 178 5.35 -2.12 -8.21
C GLN A 178 4.88 -2.42 -6.78
N VAL A 179 4.67 -1.39 -5.96
CA VAL A 179 4.15 -1.56 -4.59
C VAL A 179 2.70 -2.05 -4.60
N TYR A 180 1.92 -1.69 -5.61
CA TYR A 180 0.56 -2.20 -5.78
C TYR A 180 0.52 -3.73 -5.95
N GLY A 181 1.53 -4.32 -6.59
CA GLY A 181 1.70 -5.78 -6.64
C GLY A 181 1.80 -6.40 -5.26
N ALA A 182 2.54 -5.77 -4.34
CA ALA A 182 2.62 -6.22 -2.96
C ALA A 182 1.32 -5.98 -2.18
N TYR A 183 0.61 -4.89 -2.49
CA TYR A 183 -0.68 -4.57 -1.88
C TYR A 183 -1.75 -5.60 -2.22
N MET A 184 -1.78 -6.03 -3.49
CA MET A 184 -2.80 -6.93 -3.98
C MET A 184 -2.47 -8.41 -3.74
N PHE A 185 -1.20 -8.80 -3.87
CA PHE A 185 -0.79 -10.21 -3.81
C PHE A 185 0.07 -10.57 -2.60
N GLY A 186 0.32 -9.62 -1.71
CA GLY A 186 1.25 -9.77 -0.59
C GLY A 186 2.70 -9.51 -1.01
N THR A 187 3.55 -9.21 -0.03
CA THR A 187 4.90 -8.69 -0.26
C THR A 187 5.82 -9.64 -1.00
N LYS A 188 5.66 -10.97 -0.85
CA LYS A 188 6.49 -11.95 -1.56
C LYS A 188 6.23 -11.90 -3.06
N ALA A 189 4.99 -12.18 -3.47
CA ALA A 189 4.60 -12.22 -4.88
C ALA A 189 4.79 -10.84 -5.54
N GLY A 190 4.42 -9.75 -4.84
CA GLY A 190 4.63 -8.40 -5.34
C GLY A 190 6.09 -8.02 -5.56
N SER A 191 6.99 -8.39 -4.63
CA SER A 191 8.42 -8.16 -4.79
C SER A 191 9.02 -9.00 -5.93
N GLU A 192 8.61 -10.27 -6.08
CA GLU A 192 9.06 -11.13 -7.18
C GLU A 192 8.57 -10.60 -8.54
N LEU A 193 7.31 -10.19 -8.61
CA LEU A 193 6.72 -9.58 -9.79
C LEU A 193 7.45 -8.29 -10.19
N ALA A 194 7.84 -7.46 -9.22
CA ALA A 194 8.57 -6.22 -9.46
C ALA A 194 10.00 -6.44 -9.99
N THR A 195 10.55 -7.66 -9.88
CA THR A 195 11.85 -8.04 -10.47
C THR A 195 11.73 -8.68 -11.85
N GLU A 196 10.53 -9.05 -12.30
CA GLU A 196 10.34 -9.69 -13.60
C GLU A 196 10.46 -8.66 -14.73
N SER A 197 11.49 -8.84 -15.57
CA SER A 197 11.71 -8.02 -16.76
C SER A 197 10.91 -8.50 -17.97
N ASP A 198 10.59 -9.79 -18.04
CA ASP A 198 9.83 -10.37 -19.15
C ASP A 198 8.33 -10.06 -19.01
N GLN A 199 7.85 -9.10 -19.80
CA GLN A 199 6.45 -8.69 -19.82
C GLN A 199 5.50 -9.78 -20.36
N SER A 200 6.03 -10.79 -21.06
CA SER A 200 5.25 -11.93 -21.56
C SER A 200 5.16 -13.07 -20.55
N ALA A 201 5.94 -13.02 -19.46
CA ALA A 201 5.90 -14.04 -18.43
C ALA A 201 4.48 -14.16 -17.83
N PRO A 202 3.98 -15.40 -17.63
CA PRO A 202 2.65 -15.60 -17.07
C PRO A 202 2.63 -15.18 -15.59
N LEU A 203 1.59 -14.46 -15.17
CA LEU A 203 1.42 -14.00 -13.79
C LEU A 203 1.29 -15.17 -12.79
N SER A 204 0.85 -16.34 -13.28
CA SER A 204 0.77 -17.60 -12.51
C SER A 204 2.12 -18.15 -12.07
N LYS A 205 3.25 -17.62 -12.58
CA LYS A 205 4.59 -17.89 -12.05
C LYS A 205 4.77 -17.33 -10.63
N TYR A 206 4.02 -16.29 -10.26
CA TYR A 206 4.18 -15.52 -9.03
C TYR A 206 2.98 -15.60 -8.10
N VAL A 207 1.78 -15.69 -8.68
CA VAL A 207 0.51 -15.62 -7.95
C VAL A 207 -0.25 -16.92 -8.15
N SER A 208 -0.82 -17.45 -7.07
CA SER A 208 -1.58 -18.70 -7.14
C SER A 208 -2.79 -18.60 -8.10
N ALA A 209 -3.12 -19.70 -8.77
CA ALA A 209 -4.26 -19.76 -9.71
C ALA A 209 -5.60 -19.38 -9.04
N LYS A 210 -5.77 -19.71 -7.76
CA LYS A 210 -6.93 -19.32 -6.97
C LYS A 210 -7.03 -17.79 -6.81
N THR A 211 -5.92 -17.15 -6.44
CA THR A 211 -5.86 -15.69 -6.30
C THR A 211 -6.08 -15.01 -7.65
N LEU A 212 -5.47 -15.51 -8.72
CA LEU A 212 -5.71 -14.97 -10.07
C LEU A 212 -7.18 -15.09 -10.51
N ALA A 213 -7.81 -16.23 -10.29
CA ALA A 213 -9.23 -16.42 -10.61
C ALA A 213 -10.13 -15.49 -9.81
N ALA A 214 -9.87 -15.32 -8.50
CA ALA A 214 -10.63 -14.41 -7.64
C ALA A 214 -10.50 -12.93 -8.07
N ASN A 215 -9.41 -12.58 -8.73
CA ASN A 215 -9.14 -11.24 -9.25
C ASN A 215 -9.48 -11.09 -10.75
N ASN A 216 -10.07 -12.10 -11.40
CA ASN A 216 -10.33 -12.12 -12.85
C ASN A 216 -9.07 -11.93 -13.71
N MET A 217 -7.93 -12.42 -13.22
CA MET A 217 -6.61 -12.34 -13.87
C MET A 217 -6.10 -13.69 -14.39
N THR A 218 -6.99 -14.67 -14.55
CA THR A 218 -6.63 -15.97 -15.12
C THR A 218 -6.03 -15.79 -16.51
N GLY A 219 -4.82 -16.32 -16.70
CA GLY A 219 -4.10 -16.26 -17.99
C GLY A 219 -3.40 -14.92 -18.27
N TRP A 220 -3.39 -13.98 -17.32
CA TRP A 220 -2.70 -12.70 -17.51
C TRP A 220 -1.18 -12.87 -17.51
N THR A 221 -0.49 -12.00 -18.25
CA THR A 221 0.96 -11.81 -18.17
C THR A 221 1.33 -10.69 -17.20
N VAL A 222 2.61 -10.63 -16.83
CA VAL A 222 3.18 -9.52 -16.05
C VAL A 222 2.94 -8.17 -16.73
N GLY A 223 3.12 -8.09 -18.05
CA GLY A 223 2.86 -6.87 -18.81
C GLY A 223 1.39 -6.44 -18.80
N GLN A 224 0.46 -7.39 -18.97
CA GLN A 224 -0.98 -7.10 -18.89
C GLN A 224 -1.39 -6.59 -17.51
N TYR A 225 -0.80 -7.16 -16.45
CA TYR A 225 -0.99 -6.67 -15.09
C TYR A 225 -0.53 -5.21 -14.94
N TYR A 226 0.73 -4.91 -15.25
CA TYR A 226 1.28 -3.56 -15.07
C TYR A 226 0.60 -2.53 -15.97
N GLN A 227 0.21 -2.89 -17.19
CA GLN A 227 -0.56 -2.03 -18.08
C GLN A 227 -1.92 -1.69 -17.49
N THR A 228 -2.64 -2.69 -16.95
CA THR A 228 -3.95 -2.48 -16.33
C THR A 228 -3.86 -1.62 -15.09
N VAL A 229 -2.90 -1.92 -14.21
CA VAL A 229 -2.66 -1.14 -12.97
C VAL A 229 -2.30 0.30 -13.31
N SER A 230 -1.37 0.51 -14.24
CA SER A 230 -0.96 1.86 -14.64
C SER A 230 -2.11 2.66 -15.25
N SER A 231 -2.96 2.01 -16.05
CA SER A 231 -4.13 2.68 -16.64
C SER A 231 -5.14 3.12 -15.59
N ARG A 232 -5.33 2.32 -14.53
CA ARG A 232 -6.29 2.62 -13.45
C ARG A 232 -5.75 3.61 -12.42
N MET A 233 -4.44 3.56 -12.14
CA MET A 233 -3.77 4.48 -11.22
C MET A 233 -3.47 5.84 -11.87
N GLY A 234 -3.43 5.92 -13.20
CA GLY A 234 -3.04 7.13 -13.93
C GLY A 234 -1.56 7.46 -13.74
N SER A 235 -1.23 8.76 -13.79
CA SER A 235 0.17 9.24 -13.68
C SER A 235 0.85 8.86 -12.36
N GLY A 236 0.09 8.64 -11.28
CA GLY A 236 0.62 8.17 -10.00
C GLY A 236 1.25 6.78 -10.05
N ALA A 237 1.01 5.97 -11.10
CA ALA A 237 1.55 4.62 -11.23
C ALA A 237 3.08 4.56 -11.28
N ALA A 238 3.69 5.52 -12.01
CA ALA A 238 5.13 5.57 -12.25
C ALA A 238 5.91 6.31 -11.17
N GLU A 239 5.20 7.01 -10.28
CA GLU A 239 5.80 7.79 -9.20
C GLU A 239 6.57 6.89 -8.24
N LYS A 240 7.66 7.43 -7.69
CA LYS A 240 8.38 6.77 -6.61
C LYS A 240 7.58 6.89 -5.32
N VAL A 241 7.47 5.78 -4.59
CA VAL A 241 6.69 5.74 -3.35
C VAL A 241 7.39 6.52 -2.23
N THR A 242 8.71 6.52 -2.21
CA THR A 242 9.54 7.27 -1.26
C THR A 242 10.55 8.13 -2.02
N GLY A 243 10.99 9.23 -1.44
CA GLY A 243 12.01 10.14 -1.98
C GLY A 243 13.14 10.37 -1.01
#